data_AF-A0A414D7S5-F1
#
_entry.id   AF-A0A414D7S5-F1
#
_cell.length_a   1.000
_cell.length_b   1.000
_cell.length_c   1.000
_cell.angle_alpha   90.00
_cell.angle_beta   90.00
_cell.angle_gamma   90.00
#
_symmetry.space_group_name_H-M   'P 1'
#
loop_
_entity.id
_entity.type
_entity.pdbx_description
1 polymer ?
#
loop_
_entity_poly.entity_id
_entity_poly.type
_entity_poly.pdbx_seq_one_letter_code
_entity_poly.pdbx_strand_id
1 'polypeptide(L)'
;MGIESVLIACLPSAITGFCFWCIEQKIQKQSKKLEEEEKQRREAQDKREKLHEQQELFLVQGVNAAIALGEATARAVQRIPDAHCNGDMHAALDYAAKVKHEQKDFLTRQGIESIYES
;
A
#
# COMPACT_ATOMS: atom_id res chain seq x y z
N MET A 1 -20.84 -51.58 -48.49
CA MET A 1 -20.96 -50.41 -47.59
C MET A 1 -19.54 -49.92 -47.33
N GLY A 2 -19.03 -49.13 -48.28
CA GLY A 2 -17.60 -48.85 -48.41
C GLY A 2 -17.12 -47.78 -47.44
N ILE A 3 -15.83 -47.87 -47.11
CA ILE A 3 -15.05 -46.97 -46.24
C ILE A 3 -15.29 -45.48 -46.57
N GLU A 4 -15.66 -45.18 -47.82
CA GLU A 4 -16.02 -43.85 -48.30
C GLU A 4 -17.18 -43.19 -47.55
N SER A 5 -18.21 -43.96 -47.15
CA SER A 5 -19.36 -43.43 -46.42
C SER A 5 -19.04 -43.01 -44.98
N VAL A 6 -18.09 -43.69 -44.35
CA VAL A 6 -17.58 -43.36 -43.01
C VAL A 6 -16.67 -42.12 -43.05
N LEU A 7 -15.85 -41.99 -44.11
CA LEU A 7 -15.00 -40.81 -44.34
C LEU A 7 -15.82 -39.54 -44.59
N ILE A 8 -16.88 -39.63 -45.39
CA ILE A 8 -17.76 -38.49 -45.68
C ILE A 8 -18.53 -38.04 -44.44
N ALA A 9 -18.91 -38.95 -43.55
CA ALA A 9 -19.57 -38.62 -42.29
C ALA A 9 -18.62 -38.02 -41.23
N CYS A 10 -17.33 -38.40 -41.22
CA CYS A 10 -16.33 -37.91 -40.26
C CYS A 10 -15.71 -36.55 -40.61
N LEU A 11 -15.69 -36.18 -41.90
CA LEU A 11 -15.07 -34.94 -42.37
C LEU A 11 -15.73 -33.67 -41.78
N PRO A 12 -17.07 -33.55 -41.74
CA PRO A 12 -17.74 -32.40 -41.14
C PRO A 12 -17.45 -32.27 -39.65
N SER A 13 -17.46 -33.39 -38.89
CA SER A 13 -17.17 -33.38 -37.46
C SER A 13 -15.74 -32.95 -37.13
N ALA A 14 -14.76 -33.35 -37.93
CA ALA A 14 -13.37 -32.93 -37.76
C ALA A 14 -13.20 -31.41 -38.02
N ILE A 15 -13.89 -30.88 -39.03
CA ILE A 15 -13.90 -29.44 -39.34
C ILE A 15 -14.55 -28.65 -38.20
N THR A 16 -15.70 -29.09 -37.67
CA THR A 16 -16.35 -28.43 -36.55
C THR A 16 -15.47 -28.44 -35.29
N GLY A 17 -14.83 -29.57 -34.96
CA GLY A 17 -13.90 -29.66 -33.84
C GLY A 17 -12.68 -28.75 -34.00
N PHE A 18 -12.13 -28.66 -35.21
CA PHE A 18 -11.04 -27.73 -35.53
C PHE A 18 -11.44 -26.26 -35.38
N CYS A 19 -12.63 -25.89 -35.86
CA CYS A 19 -13.17 -24.54 -35.69
C CYS A 19 -13.36 -24.17 -34.22
N PHE A 20 -13.90 -25.08 -33.40
CA PHE A 20 -14.03 -24.88 -31.95
C PHE A 20 -12.66 -24.74 -31.26
N TRP A 21 -11.69 -25.58 -31.61
CA TRP A 21 -10.34 -25.50 -31.08
C TRP A 21 -9.66 -24.15 -31.41
N CYS A 22 -9.84 -23.62 -32.62
CA CYS A 22 -9.36 -22.29 -32.98
C CYS A 22 -10.01 -21.18 -32.15
N ILE A 23 -11.30 -21.31 -31.80
CA ILE A 23 -12.03 -20.34 -30.98
C ILE A 23 -11.55 -20.42 -29.51
N GLU A 24 -11.47 -21.62 -28.94
CA GLU A 24 -10.96 -21.83 -27.58
C GLU A 24 -9.53 -21.32 -27.42
N GLN A 25 -8.65 -21.55 -28.39
CA GLN A 25 -7.30 -21.00 -28.37
C GLN A 25 -7.28 -19.47 -28.32
N LYS A 26 -8.19 -18.80 -29.04
CA LYS A 26 -8.29 -17.33 -29.00
C LYS A 26 -8.81 -16.84 -27.65
N ILE A 27 -9.82 -17.50 -27.10
CA ILE A 27 -10.38 -17.19 -25.77
C ILE A 27 -9.33 -17.41 -24.67
N GLN A 28 -8.59 -18.51 -24.71
CA GLN A 28 -7.49 -18.79 -23.78
C GLN A 28 -6.36 -17.77 -23.87
N LYS A 29 -6.03 -17.29 -25.08
CA LYS A 29 -5.04 -16.22 -25.26
C LYS A 29 -5.51 -14.88 -24.71
N GLN A 30 -6.79 -14.55 -24.87
CA GLN A 30 -7.35 -13.30 -24.33
C GLN A 30 -7.50 -13.34 -22.80
N SER A 31 -7.98 -14.45 -22.25
CA SER A 31 -8.08 -14.63 -20.78
C SER A 31 -6.72 -14.54 -20.11
N LYS A 32 -5.68 -15.21 -20.64
CA LYS A 32 -4.32 -15.09 -20.11
C LYS A 32 -3.79 -13.65 -20.13
N LYS A 33 -4.05 -12.90 -21.21
CA LYS A 33 -3.67 -11.49 -21.28
C LYS A 33 -4.39 -10.64 -20.24
N LEU A 34 -5.70 -10.85 -20.07
CA LEU A 34 -6.49 -10.15 -19.05
C LEU A 34 -6.00 -10.48 -17.63
N GLU A 35 -5.70 -11.75 -17.34
CA GLU A 35 -5.15 -12.16 -16.05
C GLU A 35 -3.77 -11.54 -15.79
N GLU A 36 -2.89 -11.50 -16.79
CA GLU A 36 -1.58 -10.84 -16.70
C GLU A 36 -1.72 -9.32 -16.48
N GLU A 37 -2.62 -8.66 -17.21
CA GLU A 37 -2.90 -7.23 -17.04
C GLU A 37 -3.51 -6.92 -15.66
N GLU A 38 -4.46 -7.74 -15.18
CA GLU A 38 -5.00 -7.59 -13.83
C GLU A 38 -3.94 -7.80 -12.76
N LYS A 39 -3.09 -8.83 -12.92
CA LYS A 39 -2.00 -9.09 -11.99
C LYS A 39 -1.01 -7.93 -11.96
N GLN A 40 -0.64 -7.39 -13.11
CA GLN A 40 0.23 -6.21 -13.19
C GLN A 40 -0.42 -4.98 -12.54
N ARG A 41 -1.73 -4.77 -12.74
CA ARG A 41 -2.46 -3.68 -12.09
C ARG A 41 -2.50 -3.83 -10.58
N ARG A 42 -2.75 -5.04 -10.07
CA ARG A 42 -2.70 -5.35 -8.64
C ARG A 42 -1.31 -5.12 -8.07
N GLU A 43 -0.27 -5.68 -8.69
CA GLU A 43 1.11 -5.47 -8.26
C GLU A 43 1.54 -3.98 -8.29
N ALA A 44 1.09 -3.23 -9.29
CA ALA A 44 1.33 -1.79 -9.35
C ALA A 44 0.58 -1.05 -8.24
N GLN A 45 -0.65 -1.44 -7.93
CA GLN A 45 -1.42 -0.88 -6.83
C GLN A 45 -0.77 -1.20 -5.48
N ASP A 46 -0.42 -2.46 -5.21
CA ASP A 46 0.25 -2.88 -3.97
C ASP A 46 1.58 -2.14 -3.77
N LYS A 47 2.34 -1.92 -4.85
CA LYS A 47 3.59 -1.13 -4.79
C LYS A 47 3.31 0.32 -4.43
N ARG A 48 2.26 0.92 -4.99
CA ARG A 48 1.87 2.30 -4.66
C ARG A 48 1.43 2.40 -3.22
N GLU A 49 0.59 1.48 -2.75
CA GLU A 49 0.12 1.43 -1.36
C GLU A 49 1.30 1.32 -0.39
N LYS A 50 2.25 0.40 -0.63
CA LYS A 50 3.47 0.28 0.19
C LYS A 50 4.34 1.54 0.19
N LEU A 51 4.45 2.23 -0.94
CA LEU A 51 5.19 3.49 -1.01
C LEU A 51 4.48 4.60 -0.24
N HIS A 52 3.15 4.65 -0.30
CA HIS A 52 2.35 5.58 0.48
C HIS A 52 2.50 5.31 1.98
N GLU A 53 2.40 4.06 2.43
CA GLU A 53 2.63 3.65 3.81
C GLU A 53 4.03 4.08 4.31
N GLN A 54 5.08 3.85 3.50
CA GLN A 54 6.44 4.28 3.85
C GLN A 54 6.57 5.80 3.94
N GLN A 55 5.95 6.53 3.00
CA GLN A 55 5.96 7.98 3.01
C GLN A 55 5.27 8.55 4.25
N GLU A 56 4.12 7.99 4.64
CA GLU A 56 3.40 8.39 5.86
C GLU A 56 4.23 8.12 7.11
N LEU A 57 4.89 6.97 7.19
CA LEU A 57 5.81 6.64 8.29
C LEU A 57 6.95 7.66 8.40
N PHE A 58 7.59 8.00 7.28
CA PHE A 58 8.66 9.02 7.27
C PHE A 58 8.15 10.41 7.65
N LEU A 59 6.93 10.77 7.26
CA LEU A 59 6.32 12.03 7.64
C LEU A 59 6.11 12.11 9.16
N VAL A 60 5.56 11.05 9.78
CA VAL A 60 5.39 10.97 11.24
C VAL A 60 6.75 11.04 11.96
N GLN A 61 7.75 10.30 11.48
CA GLN A 61 9.10 10.33 12.04
C GLN A 61 9.75 11.72 11.93
N GLY A 62 9.60 12.38 10.77
CA GLY A 62 10.12 13.73 10.54
C GLY A 62 9.49 14.76 11.47
N VAL A 63 8.16 14.70 11.67
CA VAL A 63 7.44 15.57 12.61
C VAL A 63 7.92 15.33 14.04
N ASN A 64 8.04 14.08 14.46
CA ASN A 64 8.56 13.73 15.80
C ASN A 64 9.99 14.23 16.02
N ALA A 65 10.86 14.10 15.01
CA ALA A 65 12.22 14.63 15.06
C ALA A 65 12.24 16.16 15.19
N ALA A 66 11.38 16.86 14.45
CA ALA A 66 11.23 18.31 14.54
C ALA A 66 10.73 18.76 15.92
N ILE A 67 9.73 18.06 16.50
CA ILE A 67 9.24 18.33 17.86
C ILE A 67 10.36 18.12 18.88
N ALA A 68 11.10 17.01 18.80
CA ALA A 68 12.20 16.73 19.73
C ALA A 68 13.33 17.77 19.61
N LEU A 69 13.66 18.21 18.39
CA LEU A 69 14.63 19.28 18.15
C LEU A 69 14.13 20.62 18.72
N GLY A 70 12.84 20.94 18.52
CA GLY A 70 12.20 22.12 19.06
C GLY A 70 12.22 22.13 20.60
N GLU A 71 11.89 21.02 21.23
CA GLU A 71 11.97 20.85 22.68
C GLU A 71 13.40 21.03 23.20
N ALA A 72 14.39 20.42 22.54
CA ALA A 72 15.79 20.54 22.92
C ALA A 72 16.29 21.99 22.79
N THR A 73 15.89 22.68 21.70
CA THR A 73 16.24 24.07 21.44
C THR A 73 15.60 25.01 22.47
N ALA A 74 14.30 24.85 22.72
CA ALA A 74 13.59 25.66 23.72
C ALA A 74 14.18 25.47 25.12
N ARG A 75 14.52 24.23 25.51
CA ARG A 75 15.21 23.94 26.78
C ARG A 75 16.61 24.53 26.83
N ALA A 76 17.35 24.55 25.72
CA ALA A 76 18.67 25.18 25.66
C ALA A 76 18.56 26.70 25.84
N VAL A 77 17.61 27.35 25.17
CA VAL A 77 17.35 28.79 25.29
C VAL A 77 16.95 29.17 26.72
N GLN A 78 16.13 28.36 27.39
CA GLN A 78 15.73 28.58 28.79
C GLN A 78 16.89 28.58 29.80
N ARG A 79 18.05 28.00 29.44
CA ARG A 79 19.23 27.96 30.31
C ARG A 79 20.12 29.21 30.17
N ILE A 80 19.81 30.11 29.24
CA ILE A 80 20.60 31.32 28.99
C ILE A 80 20.22 32.39 30.03
N PRO A 81 21.18 32.97 30.79
CA PRO A 81 20.90 33.87 31.93
C PRO A 81 20.11 35.13 31.57
N ASP A 82 20.33 35.66 30.38
CA ASP A 82 19.73 36.91 29.89
C ASP A 82 18.61 36.67 28.86
N ALA A 83 18.25 35.41 28.59
CA ALA A 83 17.17 35.09 27.66
C ALA A 83 15.82 35.31 28.35
N HIS A 84 15.28 36.52 28.16
CA HIS A 84 13.92 36.85 28.57
C HIS A 84 12.91 36.21 27.61
N CYS A 85 12.70 34.91 27.74
CA CYS A 85 11.56 34.25 27.11
C CYS A 85 10.30 34.73 27.83
N ASN A 86 9.55 35.62 27.19
CA ASN A 86 8.15 35.89 27.52
C ASN A 86 7.43 34.53 27.71
N GLY A 87 6.58 34.41 28.73
CA GLY A 87 6.03 33.16 29.30
C GLY A 87 5.35 32.16 28.33
N ASP A 88 5.34 32.47 27.05
CA ASP A 88 4.91 31.68 25.90
C ASP A 88 5.75 30.40 25.68
N MET A 89 7.06 30.45 25.97
CA MET A 89 7.94 29.30 25.68
C MET A 89 7.66 28.09 26.59
N HIS A 90 7.24 28.32 27.84
CA HIS A 90 6.84 27.23 28.74
C HIS A 90 5.52 26.59 28.29
N ALA A 91 4.53 27.42 27.92
CA ALA A 91 3.26 26.93 27.38
C ALA A 91 3.45 26.13 26.08
N ALA A 92 4.35 26.58 25.20
CA ALA A 92 4.70 25.86 23.98
C ALA A 92 5.37 24.50 24.26
N LEU A 93 6.26 24.41 25.25
CA LEU A 93 6.87 23.15 25.66
C LEU A 93 5.86 22.17 26.27
N ASP A 94 4.97 22.66 27.13
CA ASP A 94 3.93 21.83 27.76
C ASP A 94 2.96 21.29 26.69
N TYR A 95 2.62 22.13 25.71
CA TYR A 95 1.82 21.70 24.57
C TYR A 95 2.54 20.65 23.71
N ALA A 96 3.80 20.87 23.35
CA ALA A 96 4.59 19.91 22.58
C ALA A 96 4.72 18.56 23.31
N ALA A 97 4.96 18.57 24.62
CA ALA A 97 5.03 17.37 25.44
C ALA A 97 3.69 16.63 25.46
N LYS A 98 2.57 17.36 25.63
CA LYS A 98 1.22 16.79 25.58
C LYS A 98 0.93 16.11 24.24
N VAL A 99 1.15 16.80 23.12
CA VAL A 99 0.92 16.25 21.77
C VAL A 99 1.76 15.00 21.53
N LYS A 100 3.03 15.01 21.92
CA LYS A 100 3.93 13.85 21.80
C LYS A 100 3.42 12.65 22.62
N HIS A 101 2.92 12.88 23.84
CA HIS A 101 2.34 11.83 24.67
C HIS A 101 1.05 11.26 24.06
N GLU A 102 0.14 12.11 23.60
CA GLU A 102 -1.09 11.68 22.93
C GLU A 102 -0.80 10.88 21.66
N GLN A 103 0.16 11.32 20.84
CA GLN A 103 0.60 10.58 19.65
C GLN A 103 1.21 9.22 20.00
N LYS A 104 2.03 9.15 21.05
CA LYS A 104 2.61 7.88 21.53
C LYS A 104 1.51 6.91 21.98
N ASP A 105 0.55 7.39 22.76
CA ASP A 105 -0.54 6.56 23.28
C ASP A 105 -1.43 6.05 22.14
N PHE A 106 -1.73 6.92 21.16
CA PHE A 106 -2.48 6.55 19.97
C PHE A 106 -1.80 5.44 19.17
N LEU A 107 -0.51 5.61 18.83
CA LEU A 107 0.25 4.60 18.10
C LEU A 107 0.39 3.29 18.88
N THR A 108 0.51 3.37 20.22
CA THR A 108 0.56 2.19 21.08
C THR A 108 -0.76 1.43 21.06
N ARG A 109 -1.91 2.12 21.14
CA ARG A 109 -3.23 1.48 21.03
C ARG A 109 -3.43 0.82 19.68
N GLN A 110 -3.18 1.55 18.59
CA GLN A 110 -3.29 1.02 17.23
C GLN A 110 -2.36 -0.17 16.99
N GLY A 111 -1.14 -0.14 17.54
CA GLY A 111 -0.21 -1.26 17.47
C GLY A 111 -0.64 -2.48 18.31
N ILE A 112 -1.40 -2.30 19.39
CA ILE A 112 -1.98 -3.41 20.16
C ILE A 112 -3.21 -3.96 19.41
N GLU A 113 -4.09 -3.10 18.92
CA GLU A 113 -5.29 -3.48 18.15
C GLU A 113 -4.91 -4.29 16.90
N SER A 114 -3.87 -3.87 16.17
CA SER A 114 -3.41 -4.60 14.97
C SER A 114 -2.88 -6.00 15.25
N ILE A 115 -2.37 -6.27 16.46
CA ILE A 115 -1.95 -7.62 16.89
C ILE A 115 -3.16 -8.53 17.12
N TYR A 116 -4.27 -7.99 17.62
CA TYR A 116 -5.49 -8.78 17.87
C TYR A 116 -6.36 -8.95 16.60
N GLU A 117 -6.22 -8.08 15.61
CA GLU A 117 -6.94 -8.15 14.33
C GLU A 117 -6.18 -8.93 13.23
N SER A 118 -4.92 -9.33 13.47
CA SER A 118 -4.11 -10.19 12.57
C SER A 118 -4.32 -11.67 12.83
#